data_AF-A0A959LBL1-F1
#
_entry.id   AF-A0A959LBL1-F1
#
_cell.length_a   1.000
_cell.length_b   1.000
_cell.length_c   1.000
_cell.angle_alpha   90.00
_cell.angle_beta   90.00
_cell.angle_gamma   90.00
#
_symmetry.space_group_name_H-M   'P 1'
#
loop_
_entity.id
_entity.type
_entity.pdbx_description
1 polymer ?
#
loop_
_entity_poly.entity_id
_entity_poly.type
_entity_poly.pdbx_seq_one_letter_code
_entity_poly.pdbx_strand_id
1 'polypeptide(L)'
;MEKAILSVLNQSYQKFELFIIDDGSTDNSREIIEKYRAFNNIEIIYQQNKGLNVSNNIALRLANGDYIMRLDADDYLVNNAVELLVKELDHDESLGLIFPDYYQIDSNEQVIERHKRHDFKEDVSLYDQAAHGACTMIRVSYLRDIGGYNE
;
A
#
# COMPACT_ATOMS: atom_id res chain seq x y z
N MET A 1 12.69 -5.11 -0.28
CA MET A 1 12.40 -4.12 0.77
C MET A 1 12.98 -2.74 0.51
N GLU A 2 14.31 -2.56 0.39
CA GLU A 2 14.89 -1.23 0.15
C GLU A 2 14.30 -0.54 -1.10
N LYS A 3 14.11 -1.29 -2.18
CA LYS A 3 13.42 -0.83 -3.39
C LYS A 3 11.98 -0.36 -3.14
N ALA A 4 11.22 -1.08 -2.32
CA ALA A 4 9.84 -0.73 -1.96
C ALA A 4 9.81 0.64 -1.27
N ILE A 5 10.66 0.83 -0.24
CA ILE A 5 10.77 2.09 0.50
C ILE A 5 11.16 3.24 -0.44
N LEU A 6 12.21 3.05 -1.25
CA LEU A 6 12.65 4.06 -2.20
C LEU A 6 11.57 4.40 -3.24
N SER A 7 10.74 3.44 -3.64
CA SER A 7 9.65 3.69 -4.58
C SER A 7 8.57 4.62 -4.02
N VAL A 8 8.33 4.57 -2.69
CA VAL A 8 7.43 5.49 -1.98
C VAL A 8 8.08 6.86 -1.82
N LEU A 9 9.34 6.90 -1.35
CA LEU A 9 10.05 8.16 -1.12
C LEU A 9 10.22 9.01 -2.38
N ASN A 10 10.35 8.34 -3.54
CA ASN A 10 10.51 9.01 -4.82
C ASN A 10 9.18 9.34 -5.51
N GLN A 11 8.01 9.10 -4.91
CA GLN A 11 6.73 9.41 -5.56
C GLN A 11 6.62 10.90 -5.98
N SER A 12 5.93 11.21 -7.07
CA SER A 12 5.63 12.60 -7.44
C SER A 12 4.73 13.30 -6.40
N TYR A 13 3.89 12.51 -5.71
CA TYR A 13 3.07 12.98 -4.59
C TYR A 13 3.83 12.89 -3.27
N GLN A 14 4.11 14.04 -2.64
CA GLN A 14 4.99 14.14 -1.47
C GLN A 14 4.24 14.34 -0.13
N LYS A 15 2.90 14.40 -0.15
CA LYS A 15 2.07 14.60 1.06
C LYS A 15 1.63 13.26 1.64
N PHE A 16 2.57 12.48 2.16
CA PHE A 16 2.30 11.16 2.75
C PHE A 16 3.05 10.98 4.06
N GLU A 17 2.55 10.03 4.86
CA GLU A 17 3.28 9.38 5.95
C GLU A 17 3.48 7.90 5.58
N LEU A 18 4.61 7.32 6.00
CA LEU A 18 4.96 5.93 5.70
C LEU A 18 5.16 5.16 7.00
N PHE A 19 4.31 4.16 7.24
CA PHE A 19 4.47 3.21 8.33
C PHE A 19 5.22 1.98 7.83
N ILE A 20 6.39 1.69 8.42
CA ILE A 20 7.14 0.46 8.17
C ILE A 20 6.96 -0.44 9.38
N ILE A 21 6.19 -1.52 9.21
CA ILE A 21 5.90 -2.47 10.30
C ILE A 21 6.75 -3.73 10.12
N ASP A 22 7.70 -3.92 11.03
CA ASP A 22 8.46 -5.16 11.15
C ASP A 22 7.70 -6.12 12.07
N ASP A 23 7.10 -7.15 11.46
CA ASP A 23 6.27 -8.17 12.11
C ASP A 23 7.10 -9.37 12.61
N GLY A 24 8.29 -9.09 13.17
CA GLY A 24 9.15 -10.09 13.77
C GLY A 24 10.12 -10.75 12.78
N SER A 25 10.72 -9.94 11.90
CA SER A 25 11.78 -10.38 10.99
C SER A 25 12.94 -11.02 11.75
N THR A 26 13.48 -12.12 11.19
CA THR A 26 14.64 -12.86 11.70
C THR A 26 15.90 -12.68 10.84
N ASP A 27 15.77 -11.97 9.73
CA ASP A 27 16.85 -11.62 8.81
C ASP A 27 17.37 -10.18 9.08
N ASN A 28 18.09 -9.62 8.12
CA ASN A 28 18.65 -8.27 8.21
C ASN A 28 17.62 -7.16 7.92
N SER A 29 16.32 -7.45 7.85
CA SER A 29 15.30 -6.45 7.51
C SER A 29 15.33 -5.26 8.47
N ARG A 30 15.47 -5.52 9.77
CA ARG A 30 15.54 -4.46 10.78
C ARG A 30 16.69 -3.48 10.54
N GLU A 31 17.86 -3.98 10.16
CA GLU A 31 19.03 -3.14 9.86
C GLU A 31 18.80 -2.25 8.63
N ILE A 32 18.06 -2.75 7.64
CA ILE A 32 17.75 -1.99 6.42
C ILE A 32 16.77 -0.86 6.73
N ILE A 33 15.67 -1.15 7.44
CA ILE A 33 14.63 -0.14 7.70
C ILE A 33 15.11 0.95 8.67
N GLU A 34 16.02 0.62 9.59
CA GLU A 34 16.62 1.59 10.53
C GLU A 34 17.34 2.75 9.83
N LYS A 35 17.87 2.54 8.62
CA LYS A 35 18.47 3.60 7.80
C LYS A 35 17.49 4.74 7.50
N TYR A 36 16.19 4.46 7.55
CA TYR A 36 15.12 5.37 7.20
C TYR A 36 14.47 6.03 8.43
N ARG A 37 14.89 5.71 9.65
CA ARG A 37 14.34 6.28 10.90
C ARG A 37 14.47 7.80 11.00
N ALA A 38 15.46 8.39 10.32
CA ALA A 38 15.74 9.82 10.38
C ALA A 38 14.74 10.68 9.56
N PHE A 39 13.94 10.08 8.69
CA PHE A 39 12.95 10.79 7.89
C PHE A 39 11.72 11.11 8.74
N ASN A 40 11.30 12.37 8.73
CA ASN A 40 10.21 12.87 9.58
C ASN A 40 8.82 12.32 9.23
N ASN A 41 8.65 11.84 7.99
CA ASN A 41 7.42 11.26 7.48
C ASN A 41 7.43 9.72 7.51
N ILE A 42 8.40 9.10 8.19
CA ILE A 42 8.51 7.65 8.33
C ILE A 42 8.41 7.27 9.80
N GLU A 43 7.50 6.35 10.11
CA GLU A 43 7.40 5.73 11.42
C GLU A 43 7.67 4.23 11.31
N ILE A 44 8.63 3.74 12.11
CA ILE A 44 9.01 2.33 12.14
C ILE A 44 8.44 1.69 13.40
N ILE A 45 7.66 0.63 13.21
CA ILE A 45 6.93 -0.07 14.26
C ILE A 45 7.45 -1.50 14.34
N TYR A 46 7.70 -1.96 15.57
CA TYR A 46 8.17 -3.31 15.83
C TYR A 46 7.13 -4.10 16.61
N GLN A 47 6.92 -5.34 16.18
CA GLN A 47 6.11 -6.28 16.93
C GLN A 47 6.66 -7.72 16.82
N GLN A 48 6.15 -8.59 17.68
CA GLN A 48 6.29 -10.03 17.45
C GLN A 48 5.28 -10.45 16.39
N ASN A 49 5.59 -11.49 15.62
CA ASN A 49 4.76 -12.00 14.53
C ASN A 49 3.28 -12.15 14.94
N LYS A 50 2.45 -11.21 14.49
CA LYS A 50 0.99 -11.16 14.69
C LYS A 50 0.22 -11.30 13.38
N GLY A 51 0.92 -11.29 12.25
CA GLY A 51 0.36 -11.44 10.93
C GLY A 51 -0.04 -10.13 10.27
N LEU A 52 -0.28 -10.24 8.96
CA LEU A 52 -0.51 -9.11 8.06
C LEU A 52 -1.71 -8.25 8.44
N ASN A 53 -2.84 -8.87 8.79
CA ASN A 53 -4.07 -8.13 9.10
C ASN A 53 -3.93 -7.28 10.37
N VAL A 54 -3.28 -7.82 11.40
CA VAL A 54 -2.98 -7.07 12.63
C VAL A 54 -2.05 -5.89 12.33
N SER A 55 -1.01 -6.12 11.51
CA SER A 55 -0.11 -5.05 11.05
C SER A 55 -0.86 -3.96 10.28
N ASN A 56 -1.72 -4.32 9.33
CA ASN A 56 -2.52 -3.34 8.57
C ASN A 56 -3.48 -2.56 9.48
N ASN A 57 -4.08 -3.21 10.48
CA ASN A 57 -4.94 -2.52 11.45
C ASN A 57 -4.16 -1.59 12.38
N ILE A 58 -2.89 -1.89 12.70
CA ILE A 58 -2.01 -0.96 13.42
C ILE A 58 -1.78 0.29 12.57
N ALA A 59 -1.40 0.11 11.29
CA ALA A 59 -1.24 1.24 10.36
C ALA A 59 -2.53 2.05 10.23
N LEU A 60 -3.69 1.40 10.09
CA LEU A 60 -4.99 2.07 9.99
C LEU A 60 -5.35 2.89 11.23
N ARG A 61 -4.98 2.41 12.43
CA ARG A 61 -5.22 3.15 13.68
C ARG A 61 -4.31 4.37 13.82
N LEU A 62 -3.09 4.32 13.29
CA LEU A 62 -2.12 5.41 13.34
C LEU A 62 -2.28 6.41 12.20
N ALA A 63 -2.87 6.00 11.08
CA ALA A 63 -3.02 6.83 9.89
C ALA A 63 -3.80 8.13 10.16
N ASN A 64 -3.21 9.24 9.72
CA ASN A 64 -3.76 10.58 9.73
C ASN A 64 -4.18 11.05 8.33
N GLY A 65 -3.70 10.39 7.28
CA GLY A 65 -4.10 10.66 5.90
C GLY A 65 -5.57 10.31 5.59
N ASP A 66 -6.11 10.93 4.55
CA ASP A 66 -7.46 10.64 4.04
C ASP A 66 -7.54 9.28 3.33
N TYR A 67 -6.39 8.81 2.84
CA TYR A 67 -6.22 7.58 2.07
C TYR A 67 -5.15 6.70 2.69
N ILE A 68 -5.33 5.38 2.59
CA ILE A 68 -4.34 4.39 2.99
C ILE A 68 -4.09 3.42 1.83
N MET A 69 -2.82 3.06 1.66
CA MET A 69 -2.37 2.05 0.72
C MET A 69 -1.40 1.11 1.43
N ARG A 70 -1.56 -0.19 1.20
CA ARG A 70 -0.57 -1.20 1.61
C ARG A 70 0.46 -1.35 0.49
N LEU A 71 1.73 -1.49 0.83
CA LEU A 71 2.77 -1.88 -0.11
C LEU A 71 3.56 -3.04 0.50
N ASP A 72 3.59 -4.17 -0.21
CA ASP A 72 4.32 -5.34 0.23
C ASP A 72 5.84 -5.13 0.01
N ALA A 73 6.68 -5.73 0.86
CA ALA A 73 8.11 -5.42 0.89
C ALA A 73 8.89 -5.93 -0.35
N ASP A 74 8.30 -6.81 -1.14
CA ASP A 74 8.78 -7.35 -2.41
C ASP A 74 8.18 -6.65 -3.65
N ASP A 75 7.25 -5.72 -3.45
CA ASP A 75 6.66 -4.89 -4.51
C ASP A 75 7.25 -3.48 -4.54
N TYR A 76 6.98 -2.73 -5.62
CA TYR A 76 7.33 -1.31 -5.72
C TYR A 76 6.38 -0.55 -6.65
N LEU A 77 6.26 0.76 -6.39
CA LEU A 77 5.38 1.65 -7.15
C LEU A 77 6.11 2.33 -8.30
N VAL A 78 5.39 2.61 -9.39
CA VAL A 78 5.84 3.57 -10.40
C VAL A 78 5.75 5.00 -9.85
N ASN A 79 6.59 5.91 -10.35
CA ASN A 79 6.85 7.22 -9.75
C ASN A 79 5.59 8.08 -9.50
N ASN A 80 4.56 7.98 -10.34
CA ASN A 80 3.35 8.79 -10.26
C ASN A 80 2.12 8.00 -9.78
N ALA A 81 2.30 6.80 -9.23
CA ALA A 81 1.20 5.94 -8.84
C ALA A 81 0.31 6.61 -7.79
N VAL A 82 0.89 7.14 -6.70
CA VAL A 82 0.13 7.74 -5.61
C VAL A 82 -0.62 9.00 -6.07
N GLU A 83 0.02 9.84 -6.89
CA GLU A 83 -0.60 11.06 -7.43
C GLU A 83 -1.85 10.74 -8.26
N LEU A 84 -1.75 9.73 -9.14
CA LEU A 84 -2.87 9.31 -9.99
C LEU A 84 -4.04 8.79 -9.15
N LEU A 85 -3.76 7.93 -8.18
CA LEU A 85 -4.82 7.32 -7.35
C LEU A 85 -5.50 8.34 -6.44
N VAL A 86 -4.73 9.25 -5.84
CA VAL A 86 -5.27 10.37 -5.05
C VAL A 86 -6.17 11.23 -5.92
N LYS A 87 -5.73 11.61 -7.12
CA LYS A 87 -6.51 12.44 -8.03
C LYS A 87 -7.85 11.82 -8.40
N GLU A 88 -7.87 10.52 -8.69
CA GLU A 88 -9.12 9.83 -9.04
C GLU A 88 -10.07 9.70 -7.85
N LEU A 89 -9.56 9.44 -6.64
CA LEU A 89 -10.40 9.45 -5.44
C LEU A 89 -10.91 10.86 -5.15
N ASP A 90 -10.07 11.90 -5.22
CA ASP A 90 -10.48 13.29 -5.00
C ASP A 90 -11.55 13.78 -6.00
N HIS A 91 -11.60 13.18 -7.20
CA HIS A 91 -12.58 13.52 -8.23
C HIS A 91 -14.00 13.03 -7.88
N ASP A 92 -14.14 11.96 -7.10
CA ASP A 92 -15.43 11.38 -6.73
C ASP A 92 -15.43 10.88 -5.27
N GLU A 93 -16.10 11.65 -4.40
CA GLU A 93 -16.25 11.34 -2.97
C GLU A 93 -17.04 10.05 -2.72
N SER A 94 -17.82 9.56 -3.69
CA SER A 94 -18.55 8.29 -3.55
C SER A 94 -17.63 7.06 -3.66
N LEU A 95 -16.45 7.21 -4.26
CA LEU A 95 -15.48 6.12 -4.40
C LEU A 95 -14.81 5.83 -3.07
N GLY A 96 -14.98 4.61 -2.55
CA GLY A 96 -14.31 4.17 -1.33
C GLY A 96 -12.89 3.61 -1.54
N LEU A 97 -12.61 3.14 -2.76
CA LEU A 97 -11.45 2.31 -3.05
C LEU A 97 -11.12 2.37 -4.55
N ILE A 98 -9.84 2.40 -4.88
CA ILE A 98 -9.33 2.33 -6.26
C ILE A 98 -8.10 1.44 -6.33
N PHE A 99 -7.91 0.76 -7.46
CA PHE A 99 -6.68 0.03 -7.78
C PHE A 99 -6.38 0.08 -9.29
N PRO A 100 -5.10 0.16 -9.68
CA PRO A 100 -4.68 0.18 -11.07
C PRO A 100 -4.46 -1.23 -11.63
N ASP A 101 -4.16 -1.28 -12.93
CA ASP A 101 -3.39 -2.38 -13.53
C ASP A 101 -2.02 -2.52 -12.84
N TYR A 102 -1.41 -3.70 -12.94
CA TYR A 102 -0.05 -3.92 -12.46
C TYR A 102 0.77 -4.81 -13.40
N TYR A 103 2.08 -4.76 -13.22
CA TYR A 103 3.04 -5.59 -13.93
C TYR A 103 3.59 -6.63 -12.97
N GLN A 104 3.57 -7.89 -13.40
CA GLN A 104 4.32 -8.94 -12.72
C GLN A 104 5.72 -8.99 -13.30
N ILE A 105 6.71 -8.99 -12.42
CA ILE A 105 8.13 -9.02 -12.78
C ILE A 105 8.81 -10.27 -12.22
N ASP A 106 9.93 -10.68 -12.83
CA ASP A 106 10.81 -11.71 -12.28
C ASP A 106 11.84 -11.13 -11.30
N SER A 107 12.70 -11.98 -10.75
CA SER A 107 13.80 -11.56 -9.86
C SER A 107 14.88 -10.73 -10.56
N ASN A 108 14.90 -10.67 -11.89
CA ASN A 108 15.77 -9.82 -12.70
C ASN A 108 15.05 -8.55 -13.20
N GLU A 109 13.87 -8.26 -12.62
CA GLU A 109 13.05 -7.09 -12.93
C GLU A 109 12.49 -7.06 -14.36
N GLN A 110 12.49 -8.20 -15.04
CA GLN A 110 11.89 -8.31 -16.36
C GLN A 110 10.38 -8.49 -16.22
N VAL A 111 9.61 -7.69 -16.96
CA VAL A 111 8.16 -7.83 -17.02
C VAL A 111 7.82 -9.19 -17.62
N ILE A 112 7.18 -10.04 -16.82
CA ILE A 112 6.66 -11.34 -17.24
C ILE A 112 5.27 -11.15 -17.85
N GLU A 113 4.43 -10.38 -17.16
CA GLU A 113 3.02 -10.24 -17.52
C GLU A 113 2.48 -8.86 -17.13
N ARG A 114 1.50 -8.38 -17.91
CA ARG A 114 0.67 -7.23 -17.55
C ARG A 114 -0.71 -7.73 -17.15
N HIS A 115 -1.09 -7.44 -15.91
CA HIS A 115 -2.41 -7.75 -15.38
C HIS A 115 -3.31 -6.54 -15.57
N LYS A 116 -4.24 -6.64 -16.52
CA LYS A 116 -5.30 -5.66 -16.71
C LYS A 116 -6.49 -5.99 -15.82
N ARG A 117 -6.94 -5.04 -15.02
CA ARG A 117 -8.11 -5.22 -14.16
C ARG A 117 -9.40 -5.00 -14.96
N HIS A 118 -10.48 -5.62 -14.48
CA HIS A 118 -11.79 -5.61 -15.12
C HIS A 118 -12.37 -4.20 -15.25
N ASP A 119 -13.20 -3.98 -16.28
CA ASP A 119 -14.03 -2.78 -16.33
C ASP A 119 -15.19 -2.92 -15.33
N PHE A 120 -15.15 -2.17 -14.23
CA PHE A 120 -16.17 -2.22 -13.18
C PHE A 120 -17.59 -1.85 -13.65
N LYS A 121 -17.73 -1.23 -14.83
CA LYS A 121 -19.04 -0.90 -15.41
C LYS A 121 -19.64 -2.05 -16.21
N GLU A 122 -18.80 -2.91 -16.78
CA GLU A 122 -19.21 -3.92 -17.77
C GLU A 122 -18.98 -5.36 -17.28
N ASP A 123 -17.94 -5.61 -16.49
CA ASP A 123 -17.34 -6.93 -16.31
C ASP A 123 -17.37 -7.47 -14.86
N VAL A 124 -17.92 -6.72 -13.91
CA VAL A 124 -17.72 -7.01 -12.47
C VAL A 124 -19.02 -7.22 -11.70
N SER A 125 -19.07 -8.29 -10.89
CA SER A 125 -20.12 -8.52 -9.89
C SER A 125 -19.69 -8.03 -8.50
N LEU A 126 -20.63 -7.79 -7.58
CA LEU A 126 -20.38 -7.31 -6.21
C LEU A 126 -19.33 -8.15 -5.42
N TYR A 127 -19.06 -9.40 -5.83
CA TYR A 127 -18.16 -10.33 -5.16
C TYR A 127 -16.78 -10.45 -5.82
N ASP A 128 -16.42 -9.57 -6.74
CA ASP A 128 -15.07 -9.58 -7.30
C ASP A 128 -14.03 -9.13 -6.27
N GLN A 129 -12.89 -9.80 -6.26
CA GLN A 129 -11.80 -9.48 -5.34
C GLN A 129 -11.04 -8.28 -5.90
N ALA A 130 -10.93 -7.22 -5.11
CA ALA A 130 -10.04 -6.10 -5.42
C ALA A 130 -8.62 -6.61 -5.74
N ALA A 131 -7.86 -5.84 -6.52
CA ALA A 131 -6.47 -6.20 -6.84
C ALA A 131 -5.64 -6.41 -5.57
N HIS A 132 -4.51 -7.11 -5.73
CA HIS A 132 -3.52 -7.35 -4.67
C HIS A 132 -3.30 -6.10 -3.81
N GLY A 133 -3.17 -6.29 -2.49
CA GLY A 133 -3.14 -5.17 -1.55
C GLY A 133 -2.06 -4.12 -1.84
N ALA A 134 -0.96 -4.54 -2.51
CA ALA A 134 0.18 -3.71 -2.90
C ALA A 134 -0.13 -2.51 -3.81
N CYS A 135 -1.32 -2.44 -4.42
CA CYS A 135 -1.71 -1.33 -5.31
C CYS A 135 -3.12 -0.79 -5.03
N THR A 136 -3.72 -1.12 -3.89
CA THR A 136 -5.08 -0.67 -3.57
C THR A 136 -5.03 0.52 -2.62
N MET A 137 -5.62 1.65 -3.06
CA MET A 137 -5.79 2.84 -2.23
C MET A 137 -7.24 2.92 -1.74
N ILE A 138 -7.43 3.11 -0.45
CA ILE A 138 -8.73 3.06 0.21
C ILE A 138 -8.94 4.36 1.01
N ARG A 139 -10.16 4.90 0.99
CA ARG A 139 -10.57 5.95 1.93
C ARG A 139 -10.50 5.43 3.35
N VAL A 140 -9.74 6.12 4.19
CA VAL A 140 -9.54 5.72 5.60
C VAL A 140 -10.86 5.73 6.36
N SER A 141 -11.74 6.70 6.11
CA SER A 141 -13.07 6.77 6.72
C SER A 141 -13.88 5.50 6.45
N TYR A 142 -13.97 5.07 5.19
CA TYR A 142 -14.77 3.90 4.81
C TYR A 142 -14.18 2.61 5.39
N LEU A 143 -12.85 2.47 5.37
CA LEU A 143 -12.20 1.29 5.93
C LEU A 143 -12.39 1.19 7.45
N ARG A 144 -12.42 2.32 8.15
CA ARG A 144 -12.75 2.39 9.58
C ARG A 144 -14.22 2.06 9.85
N ASP A 145 -15.14 2.59 9.04
CA ASP A 145 -16.57 2.37 9.20
C ASP A 145 -16.97 0.88 9.08
N ILE A 146 -16.25 0.11 8.25
CA ILE A 146 -16.46 -1.34 8.12
C ILE A 146 -15.68 -2.18 9.15
N GLY A 147 -14.90 -1.55 10.02
CA GLY A 147 -14.17 -2.21 11.12
C GLY A 147 -12.74 -2.66 10.81
N GLY A 148 -12.17 -2.26 9.67
CA GLY A 148 -10.79 -2.60 9.28
C GLY A 148 -10.61 -4.04 8.78
N TYR A 149 -9.40 -4.57 8.92
CA TYR A 149 -9.04 -5.93 8.51
C TYR A 149 -9.47 -6.96 9.57
N ASN A 150 -9.82 -8.18 9.14
CA ASN A 150 -10.20 -9.26 10.06
C ASN A 150 -8.96 -9.85 10.74
N GLU A 151 -8.82 -9.66 12.06
CA GLU A 151 -7.71 -10.17 12.89
C GLU A 151 -7.94 -11.60 13.41
#